data_AF-A0A957L2K0-F1
#
_entry.id   AF-A0A957L2K0-F1
#
_cell.length_a   1.000
_cell.length_b   1.000
_cell.length_c   1.000
_cell.angle_alpha   90.00
_cell.angle_beta   90.00
_cell.angle_gamma   90.00
#
_symmetry.space_group_name_H-M   'P 1'
#
loop_
_entity.id
_entity.type
_entity.pdbx_description
1 polymer ?
#
loop_
_entity_poly.entity_id
_entity_poly.type
_entity_poly.pdbx_seq_one_letter_code
_entity_poly.pdbx_strand_id
1 'polypeptide(L)'
;FMVTTWATEPADEHRLLADTMLALARYPTLPERLLEGRLAEQPYELRTLLGAHDRLTNVAEIWSSLDNEIRPSVSYQVVVTMDPWRPVVEPTVREMQLRTNGMAPDADGNSTNAETGYTIAGTLRDSRRDGAPVAGARVAIIGTGRYLITGETGRFTFRLSKPGSFRLTAQHPDGTSTERRLSLPNPAGEFDLVL
;
A
#
# COMPACT_ATOMS: atom_id res chain seq x y z
N PHE A 1 -25.19 -8.66 1.91
CA PHE A 1 -25.88 -7.94 0.82
C PHE A 1 -27.38 -8.00 1.03
N MET A 2 -28.11 -6.99 0.53
CA MET A 2 -29.57 -6.98 0.44
C MET A 2 -29.95 -6.91 -1.04
N VAL A 3 -30.75 -7.86 -1.49
CA VAL A 3 -31.24 -7.93 -2.87
C VAL A 3 -32.69 -7.43 -2.88
N THR A 4 -32.99 -6.49 -3.77
CA THR A 4 -34.32 -5.91 -3.96
C THR A 4 -34.63 -5.83 -5.45
N THR A 5 -35.92 -5.82 -5.79
CA THR A 5 -36.42 -5.83 -7.16
C THR A 5 -37.42 -4.70 -7.34
N TRP A 6 -37.41 -4.07 -8.51
CA TRP A 6 -38.25 -2.93 -8.85
C TRP A 6 -39.00 -3.23 -10.14
N ALA A 7 -40.31 -3.07 -10.13
CA ALA A 7 -41.16 -3.22 -11.30
C ALA A 7 -42.33 -2.23 -11.24
N THR A 8 -43.06 -2.08 -12.34
CA THR A 8 -44.24 -1.19 -12.37
C THR A 8 -45.41 -1.80 -11.61
N GLU A 9 -45.57 -3.12 -11.63
CA GLU A 9 -46.63 -3.83 -10.93
C GLU A 9 -46.06 -4.63 -9.73
N PRO A 10 -46.71 -4.58 -8.55
CA PRO A 10 -46.25 -5.35 -7.38
C PRO A 10 -46.15 -6.86 -7.61
N ALA A 11 -47.03 -7.43 -8.44
CA ALA A 11 -46.98 -8.85 -8.78
C ALA A 11 -45.68 -9.22 -9.51
N ASP A 12 -45.20 -8.34 -10.38
CA ASP A 12 -43.94 -8.54 -11.10
C ASP A 12 -42.73 -8.41 -10.16
N GLU A 13 -42.78 -7.52 -9.17
CA GLU A 13 -41.73 -7.44 -8.14
C GLU A 13 -41.59 -8.76 -7.39
N HIS A 14 -42.71 -9.34 -6.94
CA HIS A 14 -42.72 -10.63 -6.26
C HIS A 14 -42.20 -11.76 -7.15
N ARG A 15 -42.57 -11.76 -8.45
CA ARG A 15 -42.12 -12.77 -9.42
C ARG A 15 -40.62 -12.66 -9.68
N LEU A 16 -40.11 -11.45 -9.93
CA LEU A 16 -38.69 -11.20 -10.14
C LEU A 16 -37.86 -11.58 -8.90
N LEU A 17 -38.37 -11.28 -7.70
CA LEU A 17 -37.69 -11.66 -6.47
C LEU A 17 -37.66 -13.19 -6.30
N ALA A 18 -38.77 -13.87 -6.59
CA ALA A 18 -38.85 -15.33 -6.55
C ALA A 18 -37.87 -15.98 -7.54
N ASP A 19 -37.83 -15.50 -8.79
CA ASP A 19 -36.90 -16.00 -9.81
C ASP A 19 -35.45 -15.76 -9.41
N THR A 20 -35.15 -14.60 -8.83
CA THR A 20 -33.81 -14.28 -8.31
C THR A 20 -33.43 -15.18 -7.14
N MET A 21 -34.34 -15.41 -6.19
CA MET A 21 -34.12 -16.33 -5.07
C MET A 21 -33.88 -17.75 -5.56
N LEU A 22 -34.66 -18.23 -6.53
CA LEU A 22 -34.47 -19.55 -7.15
C LEU A 22 -33.13 -19.65 -7.86
N ALA A 23 -32.67 -18.58 -8.52
CA ALA A 23 -31.35 -18.55 -9.15
C ALA A 23 -30.22 -18.61 -8.11
N LEU A 24 -30.30 -17.80 -7.04
CA LEU A 24 -29.29 -17.76 -5.98
C LEU A 24 -29.25 -19.08 -5.18
N ALA A 25 -30.42 -19.68 -4.91
CA ALA A 25 -30.51 -20.94 -4.18
C ALA A 25 -29.89 -22.13 -4.94
N ARG A 26 -29.77 -22.05 -6.27
CA ARG A 26 -29.07 -23.08 -7.08
C ARG A 26 -27.55 -23.07 -6.88
N TYR A 27 -26.99 -22.00 -6.33
CA TYR A 27 -25.55 -21.85 -6.13
C TYR A 27 -25.22 -21.59 -4.64
N PRO A 28 -25.42 -22.59 -3.75
CA PRO A 28 -25.00 -22.48 -2.35
C PRO A 28 -23.47 -22.37 -2.19
N THR A 29 -22.75 -22.81 -3.23
CA THR A 29 -21.32 -22.56 -3.43
C THR A 29 -21.16 -21.82 -4.76
N LEU A 30 -20.43 -20.69 -4.77
CA LEU A 30 -20.19 -19.95 -6.00
C LEU A 30 -19.22 -20.72 -6.91
N PRO A 31 -19.58 -20.96 -8.17
CA PRO A 31 -18.71 -21.65 -9.12
C PRO A 31 -17.54 -20.74 -9.53
N GLU A 32 -16.36 -21.33 -9.69
CA GLU A 32 -15.10 -20.61 -10.00
C GLU A 32 -15.19 -19.73 -11.26
N ARG A 33 -15.97 -20.16 -12.26
CA ARG A 33 -16.21 -19.41 -13.51
C ARG A 33 -16.86 -18.03 -13.30
N LEU A 34 -17.46 -17.79 -12.14
CA LEU A 34 -18.08 -16.51 -11.78
C LEU A 34 -17.19 -15.66 -10.86
N LEU A 35 -16.03 -16.19 -10.44
CA LEU A 35 -15.10 -15.50 -9.55
C LEU A 35 -14.07 -14.75 -10.38
N GLU A 36 -13.86 -13.48 -10.07
CA GLU A 36 -12.91 -12.61 -10.79
C GLU A 36 -11.91 -11.96 -9.82
N GLY A 37 -10.71 -11.68 -10.34
CA GLY A 37 -9.63 -11.04 -9.59
C GLY A 37 -9.31 -11.80 -8.29
N ARG A 38 -9.29 -11.07 -7.16
CA ARG A 38 -8.95 -11.62 -5.84
C ARG A 38 -9.96 -12.61 -5.27
N LEU A 39 -11.16 -12.71 -5.85
CA LEU A 39 -12.14 -13.73 -5.45
C LEU A 39 -11.82 -15.09 -6.06
N ALA A 40 -11.15 -15.12 -7.23
CA ALA A 40 -10.69 -16.37 -7.85
C ALA A 40 -9.47 -16.95 -7.13
N GLU A 41 -8.66 -16.12 -6.46
CA GLU A 41 -7.49 -16.53 -5.67
C GLU A 41 -7.84 -17.07 -4.27
N GLN A 42 -9.12 -17.30 -3.98
CA GLN A 42 -9.55 -17.76 -2.66
C GLN A 42 -9.08 -19.20 -2.41
N PRO A 43 -8.52 -19.50 -1.22
CA PRO A 43 -8.01 -20.84 -0.90
C PRO A 43 -9.13 -21.88 -0.69
N TYR A 44 -10.38 -21.44 -0.51
CA TYR A 44 -11.54 -22.27 -0.25
C TYR A 44 -12.73 -21.81 -1.07
N GLU A 45 -13.67 -22.73 -1.28
CA GLU A 45 -14.96 -22.47 -1.93
C GLU A 45 -15.75 -21.34 -1.22
N LEU A 46 -16.28 -20.39 -2.00
CA LEU A 46 -17.11 -19.31 -1.44
C LEU A 46 -18.53 -19.82 -1.21
N ARG A 47 -18.88 -19.97 0.07
CA ARG A 47 -20.23 -20.36 0.49
C ARG A 47 -21.16 -19.16 0.56
N THR A 48 -22.38 -19.38 0.10
CA THR A 48 -23.44 -18.37 0.08
C THR A 48 -24.58 -18.80 0.99
N LEU A 49 -25.29 -17.81 1.54
CA LEU A 49 -26.45 -18.07 2.38
C LEU A 49 -27.55 -17.06 2.05
N LEU A 50 -28.68 -17.59 1.58
CA LEU A 50 -29.86 -16.83 1.20
C LEU A 50 -30.87 -16.83 2.35
N GLY A 51 -31.46 -15.68 2.67
CA GLY A 51 -32.48 -15.59 3.71
C GLY A 51 -31.92 -15.81 5.12
N ALA A 52 -30.67 -15.43 5.39
CA ALA A 52 -30.20 -15.27 6.77
C ALA A 52 -30.91 -14.07 7.39
N HIS A 53 -32.00 -14.31 8.12
CA HIS A 53 -32.77 -13.25 8.76
C HIS A 53 -32.16 -12.78 10.09
N ASP A 54 -31.17 -13.50 10.62
CA ASP A 54 -30.56 -13.25 11.93
C ASP A 54 -29.76 -11.93 12.00
N ARG A 55 -29.34 -11.37 10.85
CA ARG A 55 -28.55 -10.13 10.79
C ARG A 55 -29.26 -8.91 10.19
N LEU A 56 -30.48 -9.08 9.69
CA LEU A 56 -31.33 -7.98 9.23
C LEU A 56 -32.51 -7.79 10.20
N THR A 57 -32.21 -7.67 11.48
CA THR A 57 -33.22 -7.63 12.55
C THR A 57 -34.18 -6.43 12.41
N ASN A 58 -33.81 -5.40 11.63
CA ASN A 58 -34.68 -4.25 11.38
C ASN A 58 -34.67 -3.78 9.91
N VAL A 59 -35.26 -4.57 9.02
CA VAL A 59 -35.45 -4.21 7.60
C VAL A 59 -36.25 -2.90 7.45
N ALA A 60 -37.22 -2.65 8.35
CA ALA A 60 -38.08 -1.47 8.31
C ALA A 60 -37.31 -0.16 8.58
N GLU A 61 -36.34 -0.18 9.50
CA GLU A 61 -35.48 0.97 9.79
C GLU A 61 -34.54 1.32 8.63
N ILE A 62 -34.04 0.30 7.91
CA ILE A 62 -33.23 0.51 6.70
C ILE A 62 -34.05 1.25 5.64
N TRP A 63 -35.28 0.82 5.36
CA TRP A 63 -36.14 1.49 4.38
C TRP A 63 -36.58 2.89 4.82
N SER A 64 -36.88 3.06 6.11
CA SER A 64 -37.20 4.36 6.70
C SER A 64 -36.04 5.36 6.55
N SER A 65 -34.80 4.92 6.77
CA SER A 65 -33.62 5.77 6.58
C SER A 65 -33.35 6.18 5.13
N LEU A 66 -33.87 5.40 4.17
CA LEU A 66 -33.73 5.65 2.73
C LEU A 66 -34.88 6.51 2.17
N ASP A 67 -35.78 7.00 3.03
CA ASP A 67 -37.00 7.75 2.68
C ASP A 67 -37.81 7.03 1.58
N ASN A 68 -37.84 5.70 1.63
CA ASN A 68 -38.48 4.86 0.64
C ASN A 68 -39.51 3.96 1.31
N GLU A 69 -40.56 3.64 0.55
CA GLU A 69 -41.55 2.66 0.97
C GLU A 69 -40.90 1.28 1.17
N ILE A 70 -41.43 0.50 2.11
CA ILE A 70 -40.94 -0.86 2.33
C ILE A 70 -41.13 -1.67 1.05
N ARG A 71 -40.04 -2.23 0.54
CA ARG A 71 -40.03 -3.09 -0.66
C ARG A 71 -39.68 -4.54 -0.30
N PRO A 72 -40.16 -5.51 -1.11
CA PRO A 72 -39.70 -6.89 -1.04
C PRO A 72 -38.17 -6.95 -1.15
N SER A 73 -37.54 -7.63 -0.20
CA SER A 73 -36.08 -7.78 -0.17
C SER A 73 -35.67 -9.08 0.51
N VAL A 74 -34.51 -9.61 0.13
CA VAL A 74 -33.94 -10.82 0.70
C VAL A 74 -32.47 -10.60 1.09
N SER A 75 -32.06 -11.14 2.22
CA SER A 75 -30.65 -11.14 2.63
C SER A 75 -29.86 -12.16 1.81
N TYR A 76 -28.68 -11.75 1.39
CA TYR A 76 -27.70 -12.62 0.73
C TYR A 76 -26.32 -12.43 1.37
N GLN A 77 -25.79 -13.49 1.95
CA GLN A 77 -24.51 -13.52 2.62
C GLN A 77 -23.52 -14.34 1.80
N VAL A 78 -22.28 -13.85 1.71
CA VAL A 78 -21.16 -14.57 1.09
C VAL A 78 -20.04 -14.63 2.12
N VAL A 79 -19.50 -15.83 2.34
CA VAL A 79 -18.36 -16.04 3.24
C VAL A 79 -17.10 -16.03 2.40
N VAL A 80 -16.17 -15.12 2.72
CA VAL A 80 -14.87 -14.97 2.06
C VAL A 80 -13.75 -15.11 3.06
N THR A 81 -12.61 -15.66 2.63
CA THR A 81 -11.42 -15.76 3.46
C THR A 81 -10.59 -14.49 3.31
N MET A 82 -10.12 -13.97 4.44
CA MET A 82 -9.23 -12.81 4.50
C MET A 82 -8.02 -13.17 5.33
N ASP A 83 -6.82 -12.96 4.77
CA ASP A 83 -5.56 -13.11 5.47
C ASP A 83 -5.14 -11.76 6.08
N PRO A 84 -5.20 -11.59 7.42
CA PRO A 84 -4.83 -10.35 8.08
C PRO A 84 -3.31 -10.16 8.18
N TRP A 85 -2.51 -11.19 7.92
CA TRP A 85 -1.05 -11.16 8.04
C TRP A 85 -0.33 -11.03 6.70
N ARG A 86 -1.08 -10.88 5.61
CA ARG A 86 -0.52 -10.66 4.29
C ARG A 86 0.31 -9.37 4.32
N PRO A 87 1.63 -9.43 4.07
CA PRO A 87 2.47 -8.24 4.11
C PRO A 87 2.02 -7.27 3.01
N VAL A 88 1.59 -6.08 3.41
CA VAL A 88 1.34 -4.99 2.47
C VAL A 88 2.70 -4.45 2.06
N VAL A 89 3.09 -4.70 0.80
CA VAL A 89 4.31 -4.12 0.23
C VAL A 89 4.00 -2.66 -0.09
N GLU A 90 4.10 -1.81 0.91
CA GLU A 90 4.06 -0.37 0.70
C GLU A 90 5.40 0.10 0.12
N PRO A 91 5.40 1.09 -0.79
CA PRO A 91 6.65 1.68 -1.24
C PRO A 91 7.38 2.22 -0.02
N THR A 92 8.58 1.68 0.24
CA THR A 92 9.43 2.15 1.33
C THR A 92 9.64 3.65 1.17
N VAL A 93 9.41 4.43 2.22
CA VAL A 93 9.69 5.88 2.21
C VAL A 93 11.20 6.06 2.03
N ARG A 94 11.61 6.48 0.82
CA ARG A 94 13.02 6.70 0.45
C ARG A 94 13.47 8.15 0.63
N GLU A 95 12.53 9.08 0.78
CA GLU A 95 12.77 10.50 1.00
C GLU A 95 11.83 11.04 2.08
N MET A 96 12.38 11.68 3.11
CA MET A 96 11.64 12.43 4.12
C MET A 96 12.11 13.89 4.07
N GLN A 97 11.22 14.80 3.72
CA GLN A 97 11.47 16.24 3.79
C GLN A 97 10.89 16.77 5.11
N LEU A 98 11.76 17.11 6.06
CA LEU A 98 11.35 17.76 7.30
C LEU A 98 11.52 19.27 7.15
N ARG A 99 10.41 20.01 7.18
CA ARG A 99 10.41 21.47 7.28
C ARG A 99 10.15 21.88 8.72
N THR A 100 11.20 22.23 9.45
CA THR A 100 11.06 22.90 10.74
C THR A 100 10.91 24.39 10.47
N ASN A 101 9.69 24.92 10.56
CA ASN A 101 9.50 26.36 10.65
C ASN A 101 9.94 26.79 12.04
N GLY A 102 11.16 27.32 12.17
CA GLY A 102 11.65 27.87 13.43
C GLY A 102 10.78 29.04 13.84
N MET A 103 9.85 28.84 14.76
CA MET A 103 9.13 29.93 15.41
C MET A 103 9.90 30.33 16.67
N ALA A 104 11.06 30.92 16.47
CA ALA A 104 11.74 31.72 17.48
C ALA A 104 12.22 33.00 16.76
N PRO A 105 11.66 34.18 17.07
CA PRO A 105 12.17 35.41 16.50
C PRO A 105 13.53 35.71 17.16
N ASP A 106 14.61 35.54 16.40
CA ASP A 106 15.89 36.16 16.74
C ASP A 106 15.72 37.68 16.67
N ALA A 107 16.27 38.40 17.67
CA ALA A 107 16.14 39.85 17.83
C ALA A 107 16.78 40.67 16.69
N ASP A 108 17.49 40.02 15.76
CA ASP A 108 18.25 40.65 14.68
C ASP A 108 17.58 40.55 13.30
N GLY A 109 16.32 40.11 13.21
CA GLY A 109 15.54 40.11 11.96
C GLY A 109 16.08 39.19 10.87
N ASN A 110 17.11 38.39 11.16
CA ASN A 110 17.65 37.42 10.25
C ASN A 110 16.86 36.12 10.43
N SER A 111 15.89 35.87 9.56
CA SER A 111 15.22 34.57 9.53
C SER A 111 16.28 33.49 9.34
N THR A 112 16.47 32.63 10.33
CA THR A 112 17.22 31.39 10.15
C THR A 112 16.48 30.63 9.06
N ASN A 113 17.03 30.68 7.84
CA ASN A 113 16.46 30.03 6.66
C ASN A 113 16.07 28.61 7.06
N ALA A 114 14.81 28.23 6.80
CA ALA A 114 14.31 26.89 7.02
C ALA A 114 15.35 25.88 6.53
N GLU A 115 16.03 25.20 7.46
CA GLU A 115 17.03 24.19 7.12
C GLU A 115 16.29 23.02 6.45
N THR A 116 16.24 23.05 5.12
CA THR A 116 15.65 21.97 4.34
C THR A 116 16.69 20.83 4.31
N GLY A 117 16.58 19.91 5.26
CA GLY A 117 17.40 18.72 5.33
C GLY A 117 16.91 17.64 4.36
N TYR A 118 17.78 17.15 3.50
CA TYR A 118 17.55 16.00 2.62
C TYR A 118 18.15 14.75 3.26
N THR A 119 17.43 13.62 3.25
CA THR A 119 17.97 12.34 3.69
C THR A 119 17.99 11.36 2.52
N ILE A 120 19.17 10.86 2.17
CA ILE A 120 19.36 9.78 1.19
C ILE A 120 19.47 8.48 1.97
N ALA A 121 18.62 7.51 1.67
CA ALA A 121 18.73 6.15 2.18
C ALA A 121 18.69 5.15 1.02
N GLY A 122 19.56 4.13 1.08
CA GLY A 122 19.64 3.09 0.05
C GLY A 122 20.23 1.80 0.60
N THR A 123 20.22 0.77 -0.24
CA THR A 123 20.87 -0.51 0.05
C THR A 123 21.99 -0.78 -0.94
N LEU A 124 23.09 -1.33 -0.43
CA LEU A 124 24.23 -1.79 -1.21
C LEU A 124 24.12 -3.29 -1.43
N ARG A 125 24.02 -3.70 -2.69
CA ARG A 125 23.88 -5.10 -3.11
C ARG A 125 25.06 -5.55 -3.95
N ASP A 126 25.48 -6.79 -3.78
CA ASP A 126 26.54 -7.42 -4.58
C ASP A 126 25.94 -8.12 -5.80
N SER A 127 26.31 -7.70 -7.00
CA SER A 127 25.91 -8.39 -8.23
C SER A 127 26.53 -9.79 -8.36
N ARG A 128 27.66 -10.05 -7.69
CA ARG A 128 28.37 -11.34 -7.74
C ARG A 128 27.79 -12.39 -6.80
N ARG A 129 27.01 -11.97 -5.80
CA ARG A 129 26.30 -12.86 -4.85
C ARG A 129 24.78 -12.70 -4.98
N ASP A 130 24.24 -12.76 -6.19
CA ASP A 130 22.77 -12.80 -6.43
C ASP A 130 21.99 -11.63 -5.78
N GLY A 131 22.63 -10.46 -5.62
CA GLY A 131 22.01 -9.29 -5.00
C GLY A 131 21.99 -9.32 -3.47
N ALA A 132 22.80 -10.16 -2.82
CA ALA A 132 22.97 -10.19 -1.37
C ALA A 132 23.46 -8.82 -0.83
N PRO A 133 23.02 -8.41 0.37
CA PRO A 133 23.48 -7.18 0.98
C PRO A 133 24.98 -7.26 1.31
N VAL A 134 25.71 -6.17 1.02
CA VAL A 134 27.15 -6.09 1.28
C VAL A 134 27.40 -5.52 2.67
N ALA A 135 27.97 -6.32 3.55
CA ALA A 135 28.46 -5.88 4.86
C ALA A 135 29.92 -5.41 4.76
N GLY A 136 30.28 -4.38 5.52
CA GLY A 136 31.66 -3.88 5.63
C GLY A 136 32.12 -2.97 4.49
N ALA A 137 31.25 -2.63 3.53
CA ALA A 137 31.62 -1.76 2.43
C ALA A 137 31.56 -0.29 2.83
N ARG A 138 32.58 0.46 2.38
CA ARG A 138 32.70 1.89 2.63
C ARG A 138 31.89 2.65 1.59
N VAL A 139 30.79 3.25 1.99
CA VAL A 139 30.02 4.16 1.15
C VAL A 139 30.41 5.60 1.50
N ALA A 140 30.77 6.40 0.52
CA ALA A 140 31.19 7.80 0.73
C ALA A 140 30.55 8.74 -0.30
N ILE A 141 30.28 9.98 0.12
CA ILE A 141 29.86 11.05 -0.78
C ILE A 141 31.10 11.89 -1.14
N ILE A 142 31.53 11.76 -2.39
CA ILE A 142 32.68 12.49 -2.95
C ILE A 142 32.39 13.99 -2.86
N GLY A 143 33.34 14.75 -2.28
CA GLY A 143 33.25 16.20 -2.14
C GLY A 143 32.64 16.69 -0.81
N THR A 144 32.07 15.81 0.02
CA THR A 144 31.58 16.18 1.37
C THR A 144 32.43 15.61 2.50
N GLY A 145 33.36 14.70 2.19
CA GLY A 145 34.19 14.00 3.19
C GLY A 145 33.42 13.00 4.06
N ARG A 146 32.11 12.84 3.85
CA ARG A 146 31.27 11.92 4.62
C ARG A 146 31.37 10.51 4.06
N TYR A 147 31.62 9.55 4.94
CA TYR A 147 31.59 8.12 4.64
C TYR A 147 30.97 7.34 5.80
N LEU A 148 30.46 6.16 5.50
CA LEU A 148 30.00 5.18 6.47
C LEU A 148 30.36 3.77 5.98
N ILE A 149 30.37 2.82 6.91
CA ILE A 149 30.59 1.40 6.62
C ILE A 149 29.23 0.70 6.74
N THR A 150 28.83 -0.06 5.72
CA THR A 150 27.55 -0.78 5.72
C THR A 150 27.55 -1.92 6.74
N GLY A 151 26.44 -2.08 7.46
CA GLY A 151 26.24 -3.22 8.37
C GLY A 151 25.79 -4.48 7.62
N GLU A 152 25.41 -5.54 8.36
CA GLU A 152 24.95 -6.83 7.80
C GLU A 152 23.78 -6.72 6.81
N THR A 153 22.98 -5.66 6.92
CA THR A 153 21.83 -5.40 6.03
C THR A 153 22.19 -4.61 4.77
N GLY A 154 23.45 -4.20 4.60
CA GLY A 154 23.90 -3.41 3.44
C GLY A 154 23.31 -2.00 3.35
N ARG A 155 22.56 -1.56 4.37
CA ARG A 155 21.84 -0.28 4.34
C ARG A 155 22.76 0.90 4.66
N PHE A 156 22.56 2.00 3.97
CA PHE A 156 23.27 3.26 4.20
C PHE A 156 22.30 4.44 4.24
N THR A 157 22.61 5.45 5.08
CA THR A 157 21.82 6.67 5.22
C THR A 157 22.72 7.88 5.35
N PHE A 158 22.50 8.90 4.52
CA PHE A 158 23.19 10.20 4.60
C PHE A 158 22.18 11.33 4.74
N ARG A 159 22.42 12.22 5.71
CA ARG A 159 21.69 13.48 5.83
C ARG A 159 22.50 14.60 5.18
N LEU A 160 21.88 15.43 4.34
CA LEU A 160 22.47 16.52 3.59
C LEU A 160 21.68 17.81 3.88
N SER A 161 22.39 18.94 4.00
CA SER A 161 21.78 20.25 4.28
C SER A 161 21.57 21.11 3.03
N LYS A 162 22.05 20.66 1.86
CA LYS A 162 21.91 21.38 0.59
C LYS A 162 21.47 20.43 -0.54
N PRO A 163 20.53 20.84 -1.40
CA PRO A 163 20.25 20.13 -2.65
C PRO A 163 21.42 20.33 -3.64
N GLY A 164 21.58 19.41 -4.58
CA GLY A 164 22.68 19.46 -5.54
C GLY A 164 23.01 18.11 -6.16
N SER A 165 24.00 18.12 -7.04
CA SER A 165 24.56 16.90 -7.64
C SER A 165 25.68 16.35 -6.76
N PHE A 166 25.53 15.10 -6.32
CA PHE A 166 26.49 14.38 -5.50
C PHE A 166 26.97 13.13 -6.23
N ARG A 167 28.16 12.64 -5.87
CA ARG A 167 28.67 11.35 -6.35
C ARG A 167 28.86 10.45 -5.15
N LEU A 168 28.12 9.35 -5.13
CA LEU A 168 28.31 8.27 -4.16
C LEU A 168 29.35 7.31 -4.72
N THR A 169 30.30 6.92 -3.89
CA THR A 169 31.19 5.79 -4.15
C THR A 169 30.92 4.73 -3.09
N ALA A 170 30.81 3.48 -3.51
CA ALA A 170 30.78 2.32 -2.63
C ALA A 170 32.02 1.48 -2.92
N GLN A 171 32.82 1.22 -1.89
CA GLN A 171 34.03 0.41 -1.97
C GLN A 171 33.88 -0.84 -1.10
N HIS A 172 33.94 -2.01 -1.73
CA HIS A 172 33.96 -3.31 -1.05
C HIS A 172 35.27 -3.48 -0.26
N PRO A 173 35.28 -4.24 0.86
CA PRO A 173 36.51 -4.64 1.55
C PRO A 173 37.56 -5.27 0.64
N ASP A 174 37.12 -5.98 -0.41
CA ASP A 174 37.98 -6.67 -1.38
C ASP A 174 38.57 -5.73 -2.45
N GLY A 175 38.31 -4.42 -2.35
CA GLY A 175 38.90 -3.39 -3.21
C GLY A 175 38.11 -3.01 -4.46
N THR A 176 36.99 -3.67 -4.77
CA THR A 176 36.08 -3.24 -5.84
C THR A 176 35.33 -1.97 -5.46
N SER A 177 35.22 -1.01 -6.38
CA SER A 177 34.51 0.24 -6.14
C SER A 177 33.57 0.59 -7.28
N THR A 178 32.36 1.03 -6.95
CA THR A 178 31.36 1.56 -7.89
C THR A 178 31.07 3.01 -7.55
N GLU A 179 31.03 3.89 -8.57
CA GLU A 179 30.63 5.29 -8.43
C GLU A 179 29.26 5.52 -9.11
N ARG A 180 28.35 6.20 -8.43
CA ARG A 180 27.05 6.62 -8.97
C ARG A 180 26.83 8.11 -8.74
N ARG A 181 26.45 8.82 -9.79
CA ARG A 181 26.02 10.22 -9.70
C ARG A 181 24.54 10.28 -9.32
N LEU A 182 24.21 11.16 -8.38
CA LEU A 182 22.87 11.44 -7.91
C LEU A 182 22.61 12.93 -7.95
N SER A 183 21.39 13.33 -8.31
CA SER A 183 20.93 14.71 -8.26
C SER A 183 19.80 14.81 -7.26
N LEU A 184 19.89 15.74 -6.31
CA LEU A 184 18.81 16.07 -5.38
C LEU A 184 18.12 17.38 -5.80
N PRO A 185 16.77 17.45 -5.79
CA PRO A 185 15.83 16.36 -5.49
C PRO A 185 15.77 15.32 -6.62
N ASN A 186 15.71 14.03 -6.25
CA ASN A 186 15.68 12.93 -7.21
C ASN A 186 14.23 12.46 -7.44
N PRO A 187 13.59 12.78 -8.57
CA PRO A 187 12.20 12.37 -8.83
C PRO A 187 12.03 10.84 -8.94
N ALA A 188 13.11 10.09 -9.13
CA ALA A 188 13.07 8.63 -9.28
C ALA A 188 13.13 7.86 -7.94
N GLY A 189 13.53 8.50 -6.84
CA GLY A 189 13.67 7.84 -5.52
C GLY A 189 14.68 6.68 -5.48
N GLU A 190 15.45 6.45 -6.55
CA GLU A 190 16.36 5.32 -6.65
C GLU A 190 17.77 5.71 -6.19
N PHE A 191 18.15 5.21 -5.03
CA PHE A 191 19.47 5.46 -4.41
C PHE A 191 20.27 4.17 -4.21
N ASP A 192 19.76 3.02 -4.65
CA ASP A 192 20.41 1.73 -4.45
C ASP A 192 21.72 1.65 -5.25
N LEU A 193 22.74 1.07 -4.65
CA LEU A 193 24.06 0.89 -5.28
C LEU A 193 24.30 -0.61 -5.47
N VAL A 194 24.82 -0.97 -6.64
CA VAL A 194 25.19 -2.35 -6.96
C VAL A 194 26.70 -2.39 -7.20
N LEU A 195 27.36 -3.32 -6.51
CA LEU A 195 28.79 -3.63 -6.65
C LEU A 195 29.01 -4.83 -7.57
#